data_AF-A0A8S3G1A8-F1
#
_entry.id   AF-A0A8S3G1A8-F1
#
_cell.length_a   1.000
_cell.length_b   1.000
_cell.length_c   1.000
_cell.angle_alpha   90.00
_cell.angle_beta   90.00
_cell.angle_gamma   90.00
#
_symmetry.space_group_name_H-M   'P 1'
#
loop_
_entity.id
_entity.type
_entity.pdbx_description
1 polymer ?
#
loop_
_entity_poly.entity_id
_entity_poly.type
_entity_poly.pdbx_seq_one_letter_code
_entity_poly.pdbx_strand_id
1 'polypeptide(L)'
;NAKNNVSDKLLLLNFHPNTDSTGLRIEVWNHFCQHENYSFATCFGKSSGAVGDKTTLRSIYERNRQYPLWLSPRGNGIDCHRTWEALYLDAIPIVWHSTIDSLYADLPIIIINDLNDIDEQFLRNKLHEIAVKKIQQPPVYR
;
A
#
# COMPACT_ATOMS: atom_id res chain seq x y z
N ASN A 1 31.52 3.64 -7.11
CA ASN A 1 30.77 2.96 -6.03
C ASN A 1 29.67 3.86 -5.50
N ALA A 2 28.62 4.04 -6.29
CA ALA A 2 27.42 4.73 -5.84
C ALA A 2 26.65 3.74 -4.96
N LYS A 3 26.74 3.92 -3.63
CA LYS A 3 25.78 3.32 -2.71
C LYS A 3 24.43 3.92 -3.09
N ASN A 4 23.58 3.13 -3.74
CA ASN A 4 22.21 3.50 -4.05
C ASN A 4 21.51 3.78 -2.72
N ASN A 5 21.37 5.07 -2.42
CA ASN A 5 20.61 5.58 -1.29
C ASN A 5 19.12 5.46 -1.65
N VAL A 6 18.60 4.22 -1.66
CA VAL A 6 17.18 3.95 -1.89
C VAL A 6 16.44 4.25 -0.59
N SER A 7 16.15 5.54 -0.44
CA SER A 7 15.16 6.25 0.37
C SER A 7 14.30 5.46 1.37
N ASP A 8 14.12 6.06 2.54
CA ASP A 8 13.20 5.79 3.68
C ASP A 8 11.70 5.57 3.35
N LYS A 9 11.35 5.36 2.08
CA LYS A 9 9.97 5.33 1.58
C LYS A 9 9.62 3.93 1.11
N LEU A 10 9.21 3.08 2.05
CA LEU A 10 8.83 1.70 1.76
C LEU A 10 7.32 1.54 1.65
N LEU A 11 6.58 1.91 2.70
CA LEU A 11 5.14 1.67 2.85
C LEU A 11 4.36 2.98 2.90
N LEU A 12 3.31 3.08 2.08
CA LEU A 12 2.38 4.21 2.06
C LEU A 12 1.06 3.87 2.74
N LEU A 13 0.63 4.74 3.66
CA LEU A 13 -0.74 4.79 4.19
C LEU A 13 -1.39 6.11 3.78
N ASN A 14 -2.34 6.06 2.84
CA ASN A 14 -3.03 7.25 2.33
C ASN A 14 -4.56 7.06 2.33
N PHE A 15 -5.13 7.03 3.52
CA PHE A 15 -6.57 6.89 3.74
C PHE A 15 -7.00 7.58 5.03
N HIS A 16 -8.31 7.80 5.16
CA HIS A 16 -8.88 8.34 6.40
C HIS A 16 -9.24 7.18 7.35
N PRO A 17 -8.88 7.21 8.65
CA PRO A 17 -9.17 6.12 9.59
C PRO A 17 -10.66 5.80 9.71
N ASN A 18 -11.53 6.82 9.75
CA ASN A 18 -12.98 6.64 9.92
C ASN A 18 -13.75 6.35 8.60
N THR A 19 -13.14 5.65 7.63
CA THR A 19 -13.79 5.37 6.33
C THR A 19 -13.98 3.88 6.05
N ASP A 20 -14.14 3.11 7.13
CA ASP A 20 -14.70 1.77 7.14
C ASP A 20 -15.61 1.62 8.37
N SER A 21 -16.59 0.72 8.31
CA SER A 21 -17.52 0.45 9.41
C SER A 21 -17.01 -0.57 10.43
N THR A 22 -15.84 -1.16 10.20
CA THR A 22 -15.33 -2.31 10.97
C THR A 22 -14.26 -1.96 11.99
N GLY A 23 -13.73 -0.74 11.93
CA GLY A 23 -12.64 -0.27 12.79
C GLY A 23 -11.25 -0.63 12.30
N LEU A 24 -11.13 -1.40 11.22
CA LEU A 24 -9.84 -1.88 10.71
C LEU A 24 -8.91 -0.72 10.35
N ARG A 25 -9.41 0.34 9.69
CA ARG A 25 -8.54 1.46 9.31
C ARG A 25 -8.09 2.26 10.51
N ILE A 26 -8.89 2.33 11.58
CA ILE A 26 -8.50 2.97 12.84
C ILE A 26 -7.39 2.15 13.51
N GLU A 27 -7.55 0.83 13.59
CA GLU A 27 -6.53 -0.07 14.13
C GLU A 27 -5.20 0.08 13.39
N VAL A 28 -5.24 -0.02 12.05
CA VAL A 28 -4.07 0.14 11.19
C VAL A 28 -3.42 1.51 11.36
N TRP A 29 -4.23 2.57 11.44
CA TRP A 29 -3.72 3.92 11.63
C TRP A 29 -3.05 4.10 12.98
N ASN A 30 -3.63 3.56 14.04
CA ASN A 30 -3.06 3.63 15.38
C ASN A 30 -1.74 2.85 15.44
N HIS A 31 -1.68 1.70 14.78
CA HIS A 31 -0.47 0.90 14.72
C HIS A 31 0.68 1.62 14.02
N PHE A 32 0.49 2.13 12.80
CA PHE A 32 1.59 2.69 12.00
C PHE A 32 1.79 4.21 12.13
N CYS A 33 0.75 4.98 12.44
CA CYS A 33 0.77 6.43 12.28
C CYS A 33 0.75 7.22 13.59
N GLN A 34 0.43 6.60 14.73
CA GLN A 34 0.42 7.28 16.04
C GLN A 34 1.77 7.28 16.75
N HIS A 35 2.68 6.36 16.38
CA HIS A 35 3.97 6.20 17.02
C HIS A 35 5.10 6.17 15.98
N GLU A 36 6.24 6.81 16.29
CA GLU A 36 7.40 6.92 15.38
C GLU A 36 8.22 5.61 15.25
N ASN A 37 7.66 4.47 15.67
CA ASN A 37 8.37 3.19 15.69
C ASN A 37 8.51 2.54 14.30
N TYR A 38 7.80 3.05 13.29
CA TYR A 38 7.75 2.49 11.95
C TYR A 38 8.33 3.46 10.92
N SER A 39 9.65 3.65 10.96
CA SER A 39 10.36 4.57 10.03
C SER A 39 10.16 4.23 8.56
N PHE A 40 9.85 2.97 8.23
CA PHE A 40 9.56 2.51 6.88
C PHE A 40 8.14 2.85 6.39
N ALA A 41 7.24 3.29 7.27
CA ALA A 41 5.86 3.62 6.96
C ALA A 41 5.64 5.14 6.93
N THR A 42 4.97 5.62 5.89
CA THR A 42 4.60 7.04 5.75
C THR A 42 3.09 7.20 5.68
N CYS A 43 2.55 8.01 6.58
CA CYS A 43 1.12 8.25 6.71
C CYS A 43 0.72 9.64 6.20
N PHE A 44 -0.25 9.68 5.28
CA PHE A 44 -0.91 10.90 4.83
C PHE A 44 -2.37 10.87 5.25
N GLY A 45 -2.70 11.64 6.29
CA GLY A 45 -4.07 11.79 6.77
C GLY A 45 -4.85 12.65 5.78
N LYS A 46 -6.00 12.16 5.30
CA LYS A 46 -6.95 13.04 4.62
C LYS A 46 -7.68 13.85 5.68
N SER A 47 -7.40 15.14 5.83
CA SER A 47 -8.25 15.99 6.68
C SER A 47 -9.67 15.99 6.11
N SER A 48 -10.64 15.59 6.92
CA SER A 48 -12.06 15.70 6.58
C SER A 48 -12.39 17.16 6.23
N GLY A 49 -12.68 17.44 4.96
CA GLY A 49 -13.31 18.70 4.52
C GLY A 49 -12.39 19.88 4.15
N ALA A 50 -11.10 19.70 3.85
CA ALA A 50 -10.26 20.81 3.39
C ALA A 50 -9.42 20.44 2.16
N VAL A 51 -10.04 20.48 0.97
CA VAL A 51 -9.30 20.85 -0.26
C VAL A 51 -9.12 22.37 -0.20
N GLY A 52 -8.32 22.83 0.76
CA GLY A 52 -7.90 24.23 0.90
C GLY A 52 -6.57 24.51 0.22
N ASP A 53 -6.00 23.53 -0.47
CA ASP A 53 -4.74 23.64 -1.16
C ASP A 53 -4.91 23.10 -2.58
N LYS A 54 -4.16 23.65 -3.55
CA LYS A 54 -4.20 23.30 -4.99
C LYS A 54 -3.67 21.88 -5.28
N THR A 55 -3.84 20.96 -4.34
CA THR A 55 -3.46 19.56 -4.47
C THR A 55 -4.37 18.91 -5.50
N THR A 56 -3.81 18.63 -6.67
CA THR A 56 -4.50 17.94 -7.76
C THR A 56 -4.39 16.43 -7.56
N LEU A 57 -5.27 15.67 -8.22
CA LEU A 57 -5.13 14.21 -8.30
C LEU A 57 -3.74 13.81 -8.81
N ARG A 58 -3.23 14.56 -9.79
CA ARG A 58 -1.88 14.38 -10.33
C ARG A 58 -0.81 14.52 -9.25
N SER A 59 -0.81 15.58 -8.44
CA SER A 59 0.21 15.75 -7.40
C SER A 59 0.14 14.67 -6.33
N ILE A 60 -1.07 14.17 -6.02
CA ILE A 60 -1.24 13.02 -5.13
C ILE A 60 -0.59 11.77 -5.72
N TYR A 61 -0.85 11.46 -6.99
CA TYR A 61 -0.28 10.28 -7.65
C TYR A 61 1.24 10.38 -7.83
N GLU A 62 1.79 11.55 -8.21
CA GLU A 62 3.24 11.76 -8.34
C GLU A 62 3.98 11.63 -6.99
N ARG A 63 3.33 12.02 -5.89
CA ARG A 63 3.86 11.77 -4.54
C ARG A 63 3.77 10.29 -4.18
N ASN A 64 2.60 9.67 -4.38
CA ASN A 64 2.34 8.31 -3.89
C ASN A 64 3.10 7.23 -4.67
N ARG A 65 3.36 7.44 -5.97
CA ARG A 65 4.14 6.50 -6.79
C ARG A 65 5.60 6.35 -6.37
N GLN A 66 6.09 7.21 -5.46
CA GLN A 66 7.43 7.07 -4.89
C GLN A 66 7.54 5.92 -3.89
N TYR A 67 6.40 5.36 -3.46
CA TYR A 67 6.32 4.24 -2.52
C TYR A 67 5.98 2.96 -3.28
N PRO A 68 6.82 1.91 -3.18
CA PRO A 68 6.57 0.65 -3.88
C PRO A 68 5.43 -0.17 -3.28
N LEU A 69 5.09 0.06 -2.00
CA LEU A 69 4.04 -0.67 -1.27
C LEU A 69 2.97 0.28 -0.77
N TRP A 70 1.70 -0.08 -0.99
CA TRP A 70 0.56 0.71 -0.54
C TRP A 70 -0.33 -0.14 0.36
N LEU A 71 -0.54 0.29 1.61
CA LEU A 71 -1.48 -0.40 2.50
C LEU A 71 -2.91 -0.08 2.08
N SER A 72 -3.67 -1.11 1.70
CA SER A 72 -5.02 -0.98 1.17
C SER A 72 -6.02 -1.79 2.00
N PRO A 73 -6.29 -1.38 3.26
CA PRO A 73 -7.34 -2.00 4.05
C PRO A 73 -8.69 -1.80 3.38
N ARG A 74 -9.57 -2.79 3.54
CA ARG A 74 -10.95 -2.73 3.06
C ARG A 74 -11.68 -1.49 3.56
N GLY A 75 -12.70 -1.06 2.82
CA GLY A 75 -13.55 0.06 3.19
C GLY A 75 -14.90 -0.41 3.68
N ASN A 76 -15.95 0.29 3.24
CA ASN A 76 -17.31 -0.21 3.37
C ASN A 76 -17.55 -1.46 2.48
N GLY A 77 -16.78 -1.60 1.40
CA GLY A 77 -16.71 -2.81 0.57
C GLY A 77 -15.49 -3.68 0.89
N ILE A 78 -15.50 -4.92 0.39
CA ILE A 78 -14.41 -5.88 0.56
C ILE A 78 -13.16 -5.42 -0.20
N ASP A 79 -13.32 -4.91 -1.42
CA ASP A 79 -12.25 -4.28 -2.19
C ASP A 79 -12.20 -2.75 -1.95
N CYS A 80 -11.12 -2.12 -2.42
CA CYS A 80 -10.92 -0.69 -2.27
C CYS A 80 -10.32 -0.08 -3.54
N HIS A 81 -10.79 1.12 -3.93
CA HIS A 81 -10.20 1.90 -5.02
C HIS A 81 -8.68 2.03 -4.91
N ARG A 82 -8.13 2.16 -3.69
CA ARG A 82 -6.67 2.25 -3.46
C ARG A 82 -5.90 1.02 -3.95
N THR A 83 -6.51 -0.17 -3.92
CA THR A 83 -5.89 -1.40 -4.44
C THR A 83 -5.63 -1.25 -5.94
N TRP A 84 -6.63 -0.77 -6.68
CA TRP A 84 -6.56 -0.58 -8.11
C TRP A 84 -5.70 0.62 -8.51
N GLU A 85 -5.75 1.72 -7.76
CA GLU A 85 -4.88 2.88 -7.96
C GLU A 85 -3.40 2.52 -7.78
N ALA A 86 -3.08 1.70 -6.77
CA ALA A 86 -1.71 1.23 -6.54
C ALA A 86 -1.18 0.45 -7.74
N LEU A 87 -1.96 -0.55 -8.20
CA LEU A 87 -1.60 -1.35 -9.37
C LEU A 87 -1.42 -0.49 -10.63
N TYR A 88 -2.30 0.47 -10.86
CA TYR A 88 -2.22 1.39 -11.99
C TYR A 88 -0.95 2.26 -11.96
N LEU A 89 -0.40 2.52 -10.77
CA LEU A 89 0.81 3.32 -10.56
C LEU A 89 2.07 2.46 -10.34
N ASP A 90 2.05 1.19 -10.74
CA ASP A 90 3.13 0.20 -10.57
C ASP A 90 3.55 -0.05 -9.11
N ALA A 91 2.67 0.26 -8.15
CA ALA A 91 2.84 -0.09 -6.75
C ALA A 91 2.14 -1.41 -6.41
N ILE A 92 2.60 -2.06 -5.35
CA ILE A 92 2.08 -3.35 -4.87
C ILE A 92 1.14 -3.08 -3.68
N PRO A 93 -0.18 -3.31 -3.82
CA PRO A 93 -1.09 -3.15 -2.71
C PRO A 93 -0.94 -4.30 -1.71
N ILE A 94 -1.11 -3.95 -0.43
CA ILE A 94 -1.19 -4.89 0.69
C ILE A 94 -2.64 -4.91 1.16
N VAL A 95 -3.28 -6.08 1.10
CA VAL A 95 -4.69 -6.28 1.43
C VAL A 95 -4.85 -7.38 2.48
N TRP A 96 -6.00 -7.41 3.14
CA TRP A 96 -6.35 -8.49 4.06
C TRP A 96 -6.99 -9.64 3.30
N HIS A 97 -6.70 -10.86 3.73
CA HIS A 97 -7.34 -12.09 3.27
C HIS A 97 -8.87 -11.95 3.33
N SER A 98 -9.54 -12.39 2.26
CA SER A 98 -10.99 -12.32 2.13
C SER A 98 -11.53 -13.34 1.13
N THR A 99 -12.85 -13.33 0.93
CA THR A 99 -13.50 -14.19 -0.05
C THR A 99 -13.17 -13.85 -1.51
N ILE A 100 -12.52 -12.70 -1.77
CA ILE A 100 -12.17 -12.26 -3.13
C ILE A 100 -10.69 -12.50 -3.49
N ASP A 101 -9.93 -13.23 -2.67
CA ASP A 101 -8.52 -13.51 -2.94
C ASP A 101 -8.24 -14.13 -4.31
N SER A 102 -9.20 -14.93 -4.82
CA SER A 102 -9.11 -15.50 -6.17
C SER A 102 -9.05 -14.44 -7.28
N LEU A 103 -9.61 -13.25 -7.05
CA LEU A 103 -9.50 -12.10 -7.96
C LEU A 103 -8.06 -11.57 -8.06
N TYR A 104 -7.23 -11.86 -7.05
CA TYR A 104 -5.88 -11.33 -6.91
C TYR A 104 -4.79 -12.32 -7.34
N ALA A 105 -5.14 -13.55 -7.72
CA ALA A 105 -4.20 -14.66 -7.91
C ALA A 105 -3.05 -14.35 -8.88
N ASP A 106 -3.32 -13.61 -9.95
CA ASP A 106 -2.34 -13.29 -11.00
C ASP A 106 -1.82 -11.84 -10.92
N LEU A 107 -2.20 -11.10 -9.86
CA LEU A 107 -1.82 -9.71 -9.68
C LEU A 107 -0.67 -9.58 -8.66
N PRO A 108 0.19 -8.55 -8.79
CA PRO A 108 1.25 -8.30 -7.83
C PRO A 108 0.67 -7.67 -6.55
N ILE A 109 0.01 -8.50 -5.74
CA ILE A 109 -0.67 -8.12 -4.49
C ILE A 109 -0.10 -8.94 -3.34
N ILE A 110 0.07 -8.29 -2.18
CA ILE A 110 0.43 -8.97 -0.94
C ILE A 110 -0.85 -9.15 -0.13
N ILE A 111 -1.21 -10.40 0.17
CA ILE A 111 -2.34 -10.74 1.02
C ILE A 111 -1.79 -11.11 2.40
N ILE A 112 -2.30 -10.45 3.44
CA ILE A 112 -1.96 -10.69 4.85
C ILE A 112 -3.18 -11.19 5.62
N ASN A 113 -2.96 -11.90 6.72
CA ASN A 113 -4.04 -12.28 7.62
C ASN A 113 -4.16 -11.30 8.78
N ASP A 114 -3.01 -10.86 9.31
CA ASP A 114 -2.93 -10.03 10.48
C ASP A 114 -2.05 -8.80 10.25
N LEU A 115 -2.37 -7.71 10.93
CA LEU A 115 -1.60 -6.48 10.89
C LEU A 115 -0.17 -6.67 11.43
N ASN A 116 0.00 -7.56 12.42
CA ASN A 116 1.27 -7.87 13.04
C ASN A 116 2.21 -8.68 12.11
N ASP A 117 1.71 -9.17 10.98
CA ASP A 117 2.56 -9.80 9.95
C ASP A 117 3.45 -8.76 9.23
N ILE A 118 3.15 -7.47 9.39
CA ILE A 118 3.84 -6.39 8.68
C ILE A 118 4.98 -5.83 9.53
N ASP A 119 6.20 -6.16 9.14
CA ASP A 119 7.42 -5.45 9.53
C ASP A 119 8.28 -5.10 8.30
N GLU A 120 9.35 -4.32 8.49
CA GLU A 120 10.21 -3.89 7.39
C GLU A 120 10.83 -5.07 6.61
N GLN A 121 11.26 -6.11 7.33
CA GLN A 121 11.92 -7.27 6.74
C GLN A 121 10.94 -8.09 5.90
N PHE A 122 9.73 -8.33 6.42
CA PHE A 122 8.63 -8.98 5.70
C PHE A 122 8.32 -8.25 4.40
N LEU A 123 8.17 -6.92 4.45
CA LEU A 123 7.86 -6.11 3.28
C LEU A 123 8.95 -6.16 2.21
N ARG A 124 10.22 -6.07 2.63
CA ARG A 124 11.38 -6.19 1.73
C ARG A 124 11.47 -7.57 1.09
N ASN A 125 11.19 -8.63 1.85
CA ASN A 125 11.15 -10.00 1.34
C ASN A 125 10.03 -10.15 0.28
N LYS A 126 8.83 -9.64 0.55
CA LYS A 126 7.71 -9.69 -0.40
C LYS A 126 7.98 -8.91 -1.69
N LEU A 127 8.61 -7.74 -1.58
CA LEU A 127 9.05 -6.99 -2.76
C LEU A 127 10.01 -7.80 -3.63
N HIS A 128 11.00 -8.45 -3.00
CA HIS A 128 11.94 -9.30 -3.70
C HIS A 128 11.25 -10.50 -4.37
N GLU A 129 10.35 -11.20 -3.66
CA GLU A 129 9.58 -12.32 -4.22
C GLU A 129 8.77 -11.91 -5.47
N ILE A 130 8.07 -10.78 -5.42
CA ILE A 130 7.26 -10.29 -6.53
C ILE A 130 8.15 -9.85 -7.70
N ALA A 131 9.27 -9.19 -7.44
CA ALA A 131 10.22 -8.80 -8.47
C ALA A 131 10.81 -10.02 -9.21
N VAL A 132 11.19 -11.07 -8.49
CA VAL A 132 11.69 -12.33 -9.06
C VAL A 132 10.61 -13.00 -9.92
N LYS A 133 9.36 -13.06 -9.45
CA LYS A 133 8.24 -13.62 -10.23
C LYS A 133 8.01 -12.85 -11.55
N LYS A 134 8.05 -11.51 -11.53
CA LYS A 134 7.93 -10.69 -12.76
C LYS A 134 9.03 -10.99 -13.78
N ILE A 135 10.26 -11.28 -13.33
CA ILE A 135 11.38 -11.64 -14.22
C ILE A 135 11.19 -13.03 -14.83
N GLN A 136 10.61 -13.96 -14.07
CA GLN A 136 10.41 -15.35 -14.49
C GLN A 136 9.18 -15.55 -15.39
N GLN A 137 8.21 -14.62 -15.35
CA GLN A 137 7.04 -14.69 -16.21
C GLN A 137 7.43 -14.36 -17.66
N PRO A 138 7.08 -15.22 -18.63
CA PRO A 138 7.27 -14.88 -20.04
C PRO A 138 6.44 -13.63 -20.37
N PRO A 139 6.91 -12.77 -21.30
CA PRO A 139 6.16 -11.59 -21.70
C PRO A 139 4.74 -11.99 -22.14
N VAL A 140 3.75 -11.33 -21.54
CA VAL A 140 2.31 -11.65 -21.72
C VAL A 140 1.80 -11.27 -23.12
N TYR A 141 2.63 -10.67 -23.98
CA TYR A 141 2.31 -10.43 -25.39
C TYR A 141 3.50 -10.77 -26.30
N ARG A 142 3.21 -11.54 -27.36
CA ARG A 142 3.98 -11.64 -28.60
C ARG A 142 3.39 -10.71 -29.64
#